data_AF-A0A1B6IHR3-F1
#
_entry.id   AF-A0A1B6IHR3-F1
#
_cell.length_a   1.000
_cell.length_b   1.000
_cell.length_c   1.000
_cell.angle_alpha   90.00
_cell.angle_beta   90.00
_cell.angle_gamma   90.00
#
_symmetry.space_group_name_H-M   'P 1'
#
loop_
_entity.id
_entity.type
_entity.pdbx_description
1 polymer ?
#
loop_
_entity_poly.entity_id
_entity_poly.type
_entity_poly.pdbx_seq_one_letter_code
_entity_poly.pdbx_strand_id
1 'polypeptide(L)'
;MMKKVACTNWKRVFMIMTGMVQTSDILSIPSTVVHQQHYIPSLLNFTDEEIQEMLQTHTKFIFVRHPFERLLSAYKNKFEQRYNSSKYFQSRFGRKIVKTFRANPSYKSLMNGDDVTFSEFVAYVTSKNSVFNEHWMPIDKLCEPCLVKYDFVGKYETLNRDAQYILDQAGVGEISFPRIRPTNTSNHLSRYISQLSYNSIISLYKIYRNDFKLFQYSLQSFLGYDLE
;
A
#
# COMPACT_ATOMS: atom_id res chain seq x y z
N MET A 1 9.67 -4.42 7.42
CA MET A 1 9.66 -4.30 5.93
C MET A 1 8.47 -3.46 5.49
N MET A 2 8.69 -2.48 4.59
CA MET A 2 7.63 -1.66 3.99
C MET A 2 6.53 -2.46 3.32
N LYS A 3 5.29 -2.01 3.51
CA LYS A 3 4.10 -2.64 2.95
C LYS A 3 3.34 -1.65 2.05
N LYS A 4 2.95 -2.13 0.87
CA LYS A 4 2.20 -1.46 -0.22
C LYS A 4 2.85 -0.27 -0.94
N VAL A 5 3.54 0.64 -0.27
CA VAL A 5 4.16 1.79 -0.97
C VAL A 5 5.53 1.37 -1.51
N ALA A 6 5.62 1.28 -2.85
CA ALA A 6 6.84 0.91 -3.58
C ALA A 6 7.51 -0.41 -3.14
N CYS A 7 6.80 -1.29 -2.43
CA CYS A 7 7.39 -2.43 -1.73
C CYS A 7 8.10 -3.39 -2.68
N THR A 8 7.56 -3.65 -3.88
CA THR A 8 8.21 -4.51 -4.87
C THR A 8 9.58 -3.97 -5.28
N ASN A 9 9.72 -2.66 -5.47
CA ASN A 9 11.00 -2.07 -5.87
C ASN A 9 12.01 -2.03 -4.72
N TRP A 10 11.57 -1.70 -3.51
CA TRP A 10 12.42 -1.80 -2.33
C TRP A 10 12.92 -3.23 -2.09
N LYS A 11 12.07 -4.23 -2.28
CA LYS A 11 12.50 -5.62 -2.19
C LYS A 11 13.54 -6.00 -3.24
N ARG A 12 13.40 -5.51 -4.49
CA ARG A 12 14.41 -5.74 -5.54
C ARG A 12 15.75 -5.13 -5.17
N VAL A 13 15.74 -3.90 -4.65
CA VAL A 13 16.92 -3.22 -4.12
C VAL A 13 17.57 -4.07 -3.02
N PHE A 14 16.79 -4.52 -2.03
CA PHE A 14 17.31 -5.36 -0.95
C PHE A 14 17.89 -6.69 -1.45
N MET A 15 17.27 -7.34 -2.43
CA MET A 15 17.80 -8.59 -3.02
C MET A 15 19.17 -8.39 -3.69
N ILE A 16 19.43 -7.22 -4.27
CA ILE A 16 20.74 -6.88 -4.84
C ILE A 16 21.73 -6.54 -3.73
N MET A 17 21.32 -5.71 -2.76
CA MET A 17 22.15 -5.31 -1.61
C MET A 17 22.63 -6.49 -0.77
N THR A 18 21.80 -7.52 -0.60
CA THR A 18 22.16 -8.73 0.17
C THR A 18 22.94 -9.75 -0.66
N GLY A 19 23.28 -9.46 -1.91
CA GLY A 19 24.00 -10.36 -2.81
C GLY A 19 23.18 -11.55 -3.30
N MET A 20 21.87 -11.60 -3.02
CA MET A 20 20.99 -12.71 -3.45
C MET A 20 20.76 -12.73 -4.96
N VAL A 21 20.84 -11.58 -5.61
CA VAL A 21 20.77 -11.45 -7.07
C VAL A 21 21.91 -10.58 -7.55
N GLN A 22 22.72 -11.10 -8.48
CA GLN A 22 23.83 -10.37 -9.09
C GLN A 22 23.36 -9.68 -10.37
N THR A 23 22.77 -8.49 -10.24
CA THR A 23 22.37 -7.64 -11.37
C THR A 23 22.42 -6.17 -10.98
N SER A 24 22.78 -5.31 -11.93
CA SER A 24 22.63 -3.85 -11.80
C SER A 24 21.27 -3.35 -12.30
N ASP A 25 20.55 -4.16 -13.11
CA ASP A 25 19.20 -3.83 -13.57
C ASP A 25 18.16 -4.32 -12.57
N ILE A 26 17.70 -3.41 -11.71
CA ILE A 26 16.67 -3.68 -10.70
C ILE A 26 15.35 -4.18 -11.32
N LEU A 27 14.99 -3.69 -12.51
CA LEU A 27 13.71 -4.02 -13.14
C LEU A 27 13.71 -5.40 -13.80
N SER A 28 14.89 -5.96 -14.09
CA SER A 28 15.05 -7.34 -14.57
C SER A 28 14.47 -8.39 -13.62
N ILE A 29 14.44 -8.11 -12.30
CA ILE A 29 13.96 -9.06 -11.29
C ILE A 29 12.42 -9.15 -11.35
N PRO A 30 11.82 -10.29 -11.75
CA PRO A 30 10.38 -10.40 -11.91
C PRO A 30 9.64 -10.24 -10.59
N SER A 31 8.47 -9.60 -10.61
CA SER A 31 7.67 -9.38 -9.39
C SER A 31 7.28 -10.71 -8.70
N THR A 32 7.14 -11.80 -9.45
CA THR A 32 6.87 -13.14 -8.90
C THR A 32 7.98 -13.62 -7.99
N VAL A 33 9.24 -13.40 -8.36
CA VAL A 33 10.44 -13.75 -7.56
C VAL A 33 10.49 -12.89 -6.30
N VAL A 34 10.27 -11.58 -6.45
CA VAL A 34 10.28 -10.60 -5.34
C VAL A 34 9.29 -10.94 -4.20
N HIS A 35 8.19 -11.61 -4.53
CA HIS A 35 7.16 -11.97 -3.56
C HIS A 35 7.30 -13.39 -2.98
N GLN A 36 8.31 -14.16 -3.38
CA GLN A 36 8.62 -15.43 -2.71
C GLN A 36 9.20 -15.16 -1.31
N GLN A 37 8.73 -15.92 -0.31
CA GLN A 37 9.02 -15.67 1.10
C GLN A 37 10.49 -15.85 1.49
N HIS A 38 11.29 -16.53 0.67
CA HIS A 38 12.65 -16.96 1.04
C HIS A 38 13.72 -15.87 0.89
N TYR A 39 13.43 -14.74 0.25
CA TYR A 39 14.47 -13.75 -0.09
C TYR A 39 14.65 -12.62 0.92
N ILE A 40 13.70 -12.34 1.80
CA ILE A 40 13.90 -11.31 2.81
C ILE A 40 13.27 -11.80 4.12
N PRO A 41 14.08 -12.02 5.17
CA PRO A 41 13.59 -12.57 6.43
C PRO A 41 12.56 -11.62 7.06
N SER A 42 11.55 -12.21 7.70
CA SER A 42 10.64 -11.45 8.55
C SER A 42 11.34 -11.12 9.87
N LEU A 43 10.94 -10.05 10.55
CA LEU A 43 11.38 -9.82 11.93
C LEU A 43 10.99 -11.02 12.84
N LEU A 44 9.90 -11.71 12.51
CA LEU A 44 9.46 -12.93 13.21
C LEU A 44 10.42 -14.12 13.06
N ASN A 45 11.46 -14.02 12.23
CA ASN A 45 12.49 -15.05 12.08
C ASN A 45 13.67 -14.86 13.04
N PHE A 46 13.69 -13.77 13.82
CA PHE A 46 14.77 -13.39 14.74
C PHE A 46 14.31 -13.47 16.19
N THR A 47 15.25 -13.58 17.14
CA THR A 47 14.95 -13.52 18.57
C THR A 47 14.60 -12.11 19.01
N ASP A 48 14.01 -11.96 20.19
CA ASP A 48 13.66 -10.64 20.72
C ASP A 48 14.92 -9.77 20.90
N GLU A 49 16.05 -10.35 21.32
CA GLU A 49 17.33 -9.65 21.45
C GLU A 49 17.84 -9.13 20.10
N GLU A 50 17.82 -9.98 19.07
CA GLU A 50 18.21 -9.59 17.70
C GLU A 50 17.30 -8.48 17.18
N ILE A 51 15.98 -8.57 17.40
CA ILE A 51 15.04 -7.53 17.00
C ILE A 51 15.34 -6.21 17.72
N GLN A 52 15.62 -6.24 19.03
CA GLN A 52 15.96 -5.03 19.78
C GLN A 52 17.26 -4.40 19.26
N GLU A 53 18.29 -5.22 19.02
CA GLU A 53 19.54 -4.73 18.42
C GLU A 53 19.30 -4.10 17.06
N MET A 54 18.53 -4.76 16.17
CA MET A 54 18.17 -4.21 14.87
C MET A 54 17.42 -2.89 14.99
N LEU A 55 16.47 -2.79 15.93
CA LEU A 55 15.71 -1.57 16.16
C LEU A 55 16.60 -0.40 16.64
N GLN A 56 17.67 -0.69 17.39
CA GLN A 56 18.60 0.32 17.90
C GLN A 56 19.68 0.71 16.88
N THR A 57 20.17 -0.23 16.08
CA THR A 57 21.37 -0.06 15.25
C THR A 57 21.07 0.21 13.78
N HIS A 58 19.98 -0.33 13.24
CA HIS A 58 19.69 -0.20 11.81
C HIS A 58 18.93 1.09 11.50
N THR A 59 19.18 1.62 10.31
CA THR A 59 18.36 2.71 9.74
C THR A 59 16.97 2.19 9.41
N LYS A 60 15.94 2.77 10.02
CA LYS A 60 14.54 2.39 9.85
C LYS A 60 13.84 3.48 9.06
N PHE A 61 13.17 3.09 7.98
CA PHE A 61 12.42 4.03 7.16
C PHE A 61 11.10 3.45 6.68
N ILE A 62 10.14 4.34 6.45
CA ILE A 62 8.83 4.02 5.86
C ILE A 62 8.55 4.96 4.70
N PHE A 63 7.80 4.45 3.73
CA PHE A 63 7.21 5.28 2.70
C PHE A 63 5.70 5.31 2.85
N VAL A 64 5.15 6.52 2.83
CA VAL A 64 3.72 6.79 2.99
C VAL A 64 3.16 7.39 1.71
N ARG A 65 1.83 7.33 1.56
CA ARG A 65 1.11 7.87 0.41
C ARG A 65 -0.22 8.42 0.87
N HIS A 66 -0.76 9.42 0.17
CA HIS A 66 -2.10 9.93 0.42
C HIS A 66 -3.11 8.77 0.64
N PRO A 67 -3.83 8.72 1.79
CA PRO A 67 -4.55 7.50 2.19
C PRO A 67 -5.59 7.04 1.16
N PHE A 68 -6.32 7.97 0.57
CA PHE A 68 -7.33 7.64 -0.45
C PHE A 68 -6.70 7.23 -1.78
N GLU A 69 -5.52 7.75 -2.13
CA GLU A 69 -4.82 7.28 -3.33
C GLU A 69 -4.26 5.87 -3.14
N ARG A 70 -3.74 5.58 -1.94
CA ARG A 70 -3.27 4.24 -1.59
C ARG A 70 -4.43 3.24 -1.67
N LEU A 71 -5.60 3.62 -1.15
CA LEU A 71 -6.80 2.79 -1.23
C LEU A 71 -7.27 2.59 -2.67
N LEU A 72 -7.33 3.64 -3.48
CA LEU A 72 -7.70 3.54 -4.89
C LEU A 72 -6.69 2.66 -5.66
N SER A 73 -5.39 2.80 -5.40
CA SER A 73 -4.37 1.92 -5.97
C SER A 73 -4.61 0.45 -5.59
N ALA A 74 -5.02 0.16 -4.35
CA ALA A 74 -5.39 -1.19 -3.93
C ALA A 74 -6.63 -1.68 -4.67
N TYR A 75 -7.69 -0.88 -4.76
CA TYR A 75 -8.90 -1.22 -5.49
C TYR A 75 -8.60 -1.55 -6.95
N LYS A 76 -7.88 -0.66 -7.65
CA LYS A 76 -7.57 -0.83 -9.07
C LYS A 76 -6.77 -2.12 -9.30
N ASN A 77 -5.76 -2.38 -8.47
CA ASN A 77 -4.92 -3.55 -8.62
C ASN A 77 -5.64 -4.87 -8.26
N LYS A 78 -6.51 -4.86 -7.25
CA LYS A 78 -7.11 -6.09 -6.70
C LYS A 78 -8.48 -6.44 -7.27
N PHE A 79 -9.25 -5.45 -7.73
CA PHE A 79 -10.64 -5.66 -8.16
C PHE A 79 -10.90 -5.19 -9.59
N GLU A 80 -10.40 -4.02 -10.00
CA GLU A 80 -10.71 -3.45 -11.32
C GLU A 80 -9.88 -4.08 -12.45
N GLN A 81 -8.57 -4.21 -12.24
CA GLN A 81 -7.67 -4.77 -13.24
C GLN A 81 -7.81 -6.29 -13.27
N ARG A 82 -7.72 -6.87 -14.48
CA ARG A 82 -7.85 -8.30 -14.72
C ARG A 82 -6.51 -9.02 -14.76
N TYR A 83 -5.62 -8.72 -13.82
CA TYR A 83 -4.37 -9.47 -13.68
C TYR A 83 -4.64 -10.84 -13.07
N ASN A 84 -3.76 -11.81 -13.34
CA ASN A 84 -3.86 -13.13 -12.69
C ASN A 84 -3.79 -13.02 -11.16
N SER A 85 -3.03 -12.06 -10.63
CA SER A 85 -2.97 -11.76 -9.19
C SER A 85 -4.28 -11.21 -8.61
N SER A 86 -5.15 -10.64 -9.44
CA SER A 86 -6.43 -10.03 -9.01
C SER A 86 -7.50 -11.10 -8.78
N LYS A 87 -7.44 -12.21 -9.52
CA LYS A 87 -8.41 -13.34 -9.41
C LYS A 87 -8.57 -13.85 -7.98
N TYR A 88 -7.47 -13.93 -7.22
CA TYR A 88 -7.51 -14.32 -5.81
C TYR A 88 -8.37 -13.35 -4.97
N PHE A 89 -8.18 -12.05 -5.16
CA PHE A 89 -8.89 -11.02 -4.40
C PHE A 89 -10.36 -10.92 -4.83
N GLN A 90 -10.64 -11.01 -6.13
CA GLN A 90 -12.00 -11.05 -6.69
C GLN A 90 -12.78 -12.26 -6.14
N SER A 91 -12.16 -13.44 -6.14
CA SER A 91 -12.78 -14.65 -5.59
C SER A 91 -12.92 -14.59 -4.06
N ARG A 92 -11.89 -14.19 -3.32
CA ARG A 92 -11.92 -14.22 -1.84
C ARG A 92 -12.73 -13.08 -1.24
N PHE A 93 -12.49 -11.86 -1.70
CA PHE A 93 -13.12 -10.65 -1.17
C PHE A 93 -14.26 -10.18 -2.06
N GLY A 94 -14.08 -10.19 -3.37
CA GLY A 94 -15.05 -9.60 -4.29
C GLY A 94 -16.42 -10.27 -4.22
N ARG A 95 -16.48 -11.60 -4.20
CA ARG A 95 -17.74 -12.33 -3.99
C ARG A 95 -18.43 -11.98 -2.67
N LYS A 96 -17.66 -11.83 -1.58
CA LYS A 96 -18.18 -11.40 -0.27
C LYS A 96 -18.74 -9.98 -0.36
N ILE A 97 -18.01 -9.07 -0.98
CA ILE A 97 -18.41 -7.67 -1.16
C ILE A 97 -19.73 -7.59 -1.95
N VAL A 98 -19.78 -8.23 -3.12
CA VAL A 98 -21.00 -8.28 -3.95
C VAL A 98 -22.17 -8.85 -3.15
N LYS A 99 -21.99 -9.99 -2.49
CA LYS A 99 -23.04 -10.65 -1.71
C LYS A 99 -23.58 -9.77 -0.57
N THR A 100 -22.74 -8.96 0.05
CA THR A 100 -23.12 -8.15 1.23
C THR A 100 -23.66 -6.77 0.88
N PHE A 101 -23.10 -6.11 -0.14
CA PHE A 101 -23.37 -4.68 -0.38
C PHE A 101 -24.16 -4.40 -1.66
N ARG A 102 -24.33 -5.38 -2.56
CA ARG A 102 -25.13 -5.22 -3.78
C ARG A 102 -26.57 -5.67 -3.52
N ALA A 103 -27.54 -4.81 -3.77
CA ALA A 103 -28.96 -5.11 -3.52
C ALA A 103 -29.49 -6.26 -4.38
N ASN A 104 -29.16 -6.27 -5.69
CA ASN A 104 -29.63 -7.27 -6.65
C ASN A 104 -28.47 -7.81 -7.51
N PRO A 105 -27.59 -8.65 -6.95
CA PRO A 105 -26.44 -9.16 -7.69
C PRO A 105 -26.86 -10.25 -8.69
N SER A 106 -26.30 -10.20 -9.90
CA SER A 106 -26.45 -11.30 -10.85
C SER A 106 -25.77 -12.57 -10.34
N TYR A 107 -26.21 -13.74 -10.81
CA TYR A 107 -25.54 -15.01 -10.51
C TYR A 107 -24.05 -14.96 -10.86
N LYS A 108 -23.69 -14.37 -12.01
CA LYS A 108 -22.30 -14.18 -12.44
C LYS A 108 -21.50 -13.35 -11.44
N SER A 109 -22.06 -12.25 -10.95
CA SER A 109 -21.41 -11.37 -9.97
C SER A 109 -21.15 -12.10 -8.64
N LEU A 110 -22.11 -12.90 -8.17
CA LEU A 110 -21.96 -13.73 -6.95
C LEU A 110 -20.89 -14.80 -7.10
N MET A 111 -20.79 -15.39 -8.30
CA MET A 111 -19.86 -16.49 -8.57
C MET A 111 -18.43 -16.02 -8.85
N ASN A 112 -18.24 -14.86 -9.48
CA ASN A 112 -16.92 -14.39 -9.89
C ASN A 112 -16.35 -13.30 -8.98
N GLY A 113 -17.19 -12.34 -8.54
CA GLY A 113 -16.74 -11.18 -7.75
C GLY A 113 -15.73 -10.28 -8.46
N ASP A 114 -15.66 -10.33 -9.78
CA ASP A 114 -14.71 -9.60 -10.63
C ASP A 114 -15.27 -8.27 -11.16
N ASP A 115 -16.45 -7.87 -10.67
CA ASP A 115 -17.19 -6.67 -11.07
C ASP A 115 -17.51 -5.77 -9.86
N VAL A 116 -16.72 -5.85 -8.78
CA VAL A 116 -16.86 -4.99 -7.59
C VAL A 116 -16.62 -3.54 -7.97
N THR A 117 -17.55 -2.66 -7.63
CA THR A 117 -17.40 -1.21 -7.80
C THR A 117 -16.57 -0.58 -6.69
N PHE A 118 -16.02 0.61 -6.91
CA PHE A 118 -15.28 1.32 -5.88
C PHE A 118 -16.16 1.67 -4.67
N SER A 119 -17.41 2.07 -4.89
CA SER A 119 -18.36 2.38 -3.81
C SER A 119 -18.66 1.16 -2.94
N GLU A 120 -18.83 -0.03 -3.54
CA GLU A 120 -19.00 -1.28 -2.78
C GLU A 120 -17.74 -1.67 -2.01
N PHE A 121 -16.56 -1.45 -2.60
CA PHE A 121 -15.29 -1.67 -1.90
C PHE A 121 -15.10 -0.72 -0.71
N VAL A 122 -15.47 0.56 -0.85
CA VAL A 122 -15.45 1.54 0.26
C VAL A 122 -16.46 1.15 1.35
N ALA A 123 -17.67 0.72 0.97
CA ALA A 123 -18.65 0.20 1.92
C ALA A 123 -18.10 -1.00 2.70
N TYR A 124 -17.41 -1.92 2.03
CA TYR A 124 -16.72 -3.02 2.69
C TYR A 124 -15.66 -2.55 3.67
N VAL A 125 -14.73 -1.69 3.24
CA VAL A 125 -13.61 -1.20 4.06
C VAL A 125 -14.09 -0.47 5.32
N THR A 126 -15.21 0.25 5.22
CA THR A 126 -15.82 1.00 6.33
C THR A 126 -16.80 0.17 7.17
N SER A 127 -17.08 -1.08 6.78
CA SER A 127 -17.96 -1.98 7.53
C SER A 127 -17.23 -2.68 8.67
N LYS A 128 -18.00 -3.12 9.68
CA LYS A 128 -17.51 -4.00 10.76
C LYS A 128 -17.02 -5.36 10.26
N ASN A 129 -17.43 -5.77 9.06
CA ASN A 129 -17.08 -7.05 8.44
C ASN A 129 -15.77 -6.98 7.61
N SER A 130 -15.13 -5.81 7.57
CA SER A 130 -13.87 -5.59 6.89
C SER A 130 -12.76 -6.41 7.54
N VAL A 131 -12.11 -7.25 6.75
CA VAL A 131 -10.83 -7.85 7.11
C VAL A 131 -9.74 -6.98 6.48
N PHE A 132 -8.98 -6.29 7.33
CA PHE A 132 -7.86 -5.47 6.91
C PHE A 132 -6.64 -6.35 6.57
N ASN A 133 -5.97 -6.00 5.47
CA ASN A 133 -4.70 -6.60 5.06
C ASN A 133 -3.70 -5.52 4.67
N GLU A 134 -2.50 -5.89 4.23
CA GLU A 134 -1.42 -4.95 3.91
C GLU A 134 -1.76 -3.93 2.81
N HIS A 135 -2.82 -4.15 2.03
CA HIS A 135 -3.21 -3.27 0.92
C HIS A 135 -4.15 -2.13 1.31
N TRP A 136 -5.04 -2.34 2.29
CA TRP A 136 -6.01 -1.33 2.74
C TRP A 136 -6.05 -1.15 4.26
N MET A 137 -5.17 -1.78 5.03
CA MET A 137 -4.93 -1.38 6.42
C MET A 137 -4.30 0.01 6.46
N PRO A 138 -4.76 0.92 7.34
CA PRO A 138 -4.08 2.19 7.59
C PRO A 138 -2.60 2.01 7.88
N ILE A 139 -1.76 2.96 7.46
CA ILE A 139 -0.31 2.88 7.65
C ILE A 139 0.05 3.02 9.14
N ASP A 140 -0.68 3.83 9.91
CA ASP A 140 -0.49 3.94 11.36
C ASP A 140 -0.62 2.59 12.06
N LYS A 141 -1.52 1.72 11.59
CA LYS A 141 -1.70 0.35 12.09
C LYS A 141 -0.72 -0.64 11.49
N LEU A 142 -0.36 -0.47 10.22
CA LEU A 142 0.50 -1.40 9.50
C LEU A 142 1.98 -1.25 9.85
N CYS A 143 2.40 -0.06 10.22
CA CYS A 143 3.80 0.28 10.50
C CYS A 143 4.01 0.78 11.93
N GLU A 144 2.95 1.08 12.68
CA GLU A 144 3.04 1.47 14.10
C GLU A 144 4.13 2.52 14.39
N PRO A 145 4.10 3.69 13.71
CA PRO A 145 5.12 4.73 13.88
C PRO A 145 5.16 5.33 15.29
N CYS A 146 4.17 5.06 16.13
CA CYS A 146 4.19 5.41 17.55
C CYS A 146 5.04 4.45 18.39
N LEU A 147 5.26 3.21 17.92
CA LEU A 147 6.09 2.20 18.60
C LEU A 147 7.49 2.12 17.99
N VAL A 148 7.59 2.28 16.68
CA VAL A 148 8.87 2.24 15.95
C VAL A 148 9.32 3.67 15.63
N LYS A 149 10.47 4.07 16.19
CA LYS A 149 11.11 5.34 15.86
C LYS A 149 11.77 5.24 14.49
N TYR A 150 11.08 5.70 13.45
CA TYR A 150 11.62 5.76 12.10
C TYR A 150 12.63 6.92 11.97
N ASP A 151 13.78 6.62 11.38
CA ASP A 151 14.82 7.59 11.06
C ASP A 151 14.45 8.43 9.81
N PHE A 152 13.58 7.88 8.94
CA PHE A 152 13.09 8.59 7.76
C PHE A 152 11.66 8.21 7.37
N VAL A 153 10.85 9.21 7.03
CA VAL A 153 9.48 9.04 6.50
C VAL A 153 9.40 9.64 5.10
N GLY A 154 9.56 8.80 4.09
CA GLY A 154 9.47 9.18 2.68
C GLY A 154 8.03 9.27 2.18
N LYS A 155 7.79 10.10 1.17
CA LYS A 155 6.48 10.24 0.54
C LYS A 155 6.47 9.64 -0.86
N TYR A 156 5.33 9.09 -1.29
CA TYR A 156 5.19 8.50 -2.62
C TYR A 156 5.38 9.56 -3.73
N GLU A 157 4.95 10.78 -3.44
CA GLU A 157 5.04 11.95 -4.30
C GLU A 157 6.51 12.34 -4.59
N THR A 158 7.41 12.05 -3.64
CA THR A 158 8.85 12.35 -3.72
C THR A 158 9.71 11.09 -3.74
N LEU A 159 9.10 9.94 -4.06
CA LEU A 159 9.65 8.60 -3.89
C LEU A 159 11.05 8.42 -4.50
N ASN A 160 11.27 8.88 -5.74
CA ASN A 160 12.56 8.70 -6.40
C ASN A 160 13.69 9.44 -5.67
N ARG A 161 13.42 10.69 -5.24
CA ARG A 161 14.39 11.52 -4.50
C ARG A 161 14.65 10.96 -3.11
N ASP A 162 13.57 10.66 -2.40
CA ASP A 162 13.62 10.17 -1.03
C ASP A 162 14.28 8.79 -0.96
N ALA A 163 14.03 7.92 -1.93
CA ALA A 163 14.68 6.61 -2.02
C ALA A 163 16.17 6.73 -2.33
N GLN A 164 16.56 7.61 -3.26
CA GLN A 164 17.98 7.83 -3.55
C GLN A 164 18.72 8.36 -2.32
N TYR A 165 18.14 9.33 -1.61
CA TYR A 165 18.71 9.86 -0.36
C TYR A 165 18.99 8.75 0.66
N ILE A 166 18.05 7.83 0.87
CA ILE A 166 18.24 6.70 1.79
C ILE A 166 19.38 5.78 1.35
N LEU A 167 19.49 5.49 0.04
CA LEU A 167 20.55 4.66 -0.51
C LEU A 167 21.94 5.31 -0.34
N ASP A 168 22.02 6.62 -0.56
CA ASP A 168 23.25 7.39 -0.37
C ASP A 168 23.67 7.39 1.11
N GLN A 169 22.72 7.60 2.04
CA GLN A 169 22.99 7.54 3.48
C GLN A 169 23.40 6.14 3.96
N ALA A 170 22.90 5.09 3.32
CA ALA A 170 23.28 3.71 3.61
C ALA A 170 24.64 3.30 2.98
N GLY A 171 25.32 4.20 2.27
CA GLY A 171 26.60 3.93 1.64
C GLY A 171 26.52 3.00 0.42
N VAL A 172 25.33 2.83 -0.18
CA VAL A 172 25.10 1.94 -1.32
C VAL A 172 24.86 2.72 -2.63
N GLY A 173 25.65 3.78 -2.84
CA GLY A 173 25.50 4.71 -3.97
C GLY A 173 25.63 4.09 -5.38
N GLU A 174 26.15 2.86 -5.49
CA GLU A 174 26.21 2.11 -6.75
C GLU A 174 24.83 1.57 -7.18
N ILE A 175 23.89 1.42 -6.25
CA ILE A 175 22.54 0.94 -6.51
C ILE A 175 21.60 2.14 -6.63
N SER A 176 20.92 2.28 -7.76
CA SER A 176 19.94 3.35 -7.98
C SER A 176 18.51 2.84 -7.88
N PHE A 177 17.67 3.50 -7.09
CA PHE A 177 16.25 3.16 -7.03
C PHE A 177 15.60 3.34 -8.42
N PRO A 178 14.79 2.38 -8.92
CA PRO A 178 14.25 2.47 -10.26
C PRO A 178 13.34 3.69 -10.35
N ARG A 179 13.51 4.53 -11.39
CA ARG A 179 12.65 5.70 -11.61
C ARG A 179 11.20 5.25 -11.80
N ILE A 180 10.38 5.44 -10.78
CA ILE A 180 8.95 5.18 -10.86
C ILE A 180 8.30 6.43 -11.43
N ARG A 181 7.60 6.26 -12.56
CA ARG A 181 6.67 7.28 -13.04
C ARG A 181 5.49 7.33 -12.08
N PRO A 182 5.12 8.51 -11.54
CA PRO A 182 3.94 8.64 -10.70
C PRO A 182 2.73 8.04 -11.43
N THR A 183 1.98 7.18 -10.75
CA THR A 183 0.71 6.71 -11.32
C THR A 183 -0.27 7.88 -11.43
N ASN A 184 -1.05 7.96 -12.51
CA ASN A 184 -2.16 8.93 -12.65
C ASN A 184 -3.32 8.72 -11.63
N THR A 185 -3.09 7.98 -10.55
CA THR A 185 -4.11 7.69 -9.53
C THR A 185 -4.62 8.98 -8.89
N SER A 186 -3.77 9.98 -8.67
CA SER A 186 -4.15 11.32 -8.21
C SER A 186 -5.17 11.96 -9.16
N ASN A 187 -4.89 11.96 -10.46
CA ASN A 187 -5.77 12.52 -11.50
C ASN A 187 -7.12 11.80 -11.61
N HIS A 188 -7.16 10.51 -11.24
CA HIS A 188 -8.40 9.74 -11.24
C HIS A 188 -9.15 9.80 -9.91
N LEU A 189 -8.50 10.17 -8.80
CA LEU A 189 -9.09 10.05 -7.48
C LEU A 189 -10.40 10.84 -7.36
N SER A 190 -10.45 12.06 -7.90
CA SER A 190 -11.66 12.88 -7.95
C SER A 190 -12.85 12.15 -8.57
N ARG A 191 -12.65 11.46 -9.71
CA ARG A 191 -13.68 10.65 -10.40
C ARG A 191 -14.19 9.49 -9.56
N TYR A 192 -13.35 8.86 -8.73
CA TYR A 192 -13.78 7.76 -7.87
C TYR A 192 -14.45 8.26 -6.60
N ILE A 193 -13.92 9.32 -5.99
CA ILE A 193 -14.50 9.94 -4.80
C ILE A 193 -15.87 10.56 -5.12
N SER A 194 -16.08 11.11 -6.32
CA SER A 194 -17.37 11.66 -6.73
C SER A 194 -18.49 10.62 -6.86
N GLN A 195 -18.16 9.32 -6.85
CA GLN A 195 -19.13 8.22 -6.84
C GLN A 195 -19.57 7.83 -5.42
N LEU A 196 -18.97 8.43 -4.39
CA LEU A 196 -19.25 8.16 -2.99
C LEU A 196 -20.24 9.18 -2.42
N SER A 197 -21.10 8.73 -1.52
CA SER A 197 -21.89 9.66 -0.71
C SER A 197 -20.98 10.40 0.28
N TYR A 198 -21.40 11.59 0.72
CA TYR A 198 -20.70 12.33 1.76
C TYR A 198 -20.46 11.48 3.03
N ASN A 199 -21.48 10.74 3.47
CA ASN A 199 -21.37 9.83 4.62
C ASN A 199 -20.32 8.71 4.41
N SER A 200 -20.20 8.20 3.19
CA SER A 200 -19.16 7.22 2.83
C SER A 200 -17.76 7.84 2.92
N ILE A 201 -17.60 9.09 2.46
CA ILE A 201 -16.33 9.83 2.53
C ILE A 201 -15.95 10.08 3.99
N ILE A 202 -16.89 10.54 4.83
CA ILE A 202 -16.65 10.74 6.28
C ILE A 202 -16.26 9.43 6.96
N SER A 203 -16.99 8.35 6.68
CA SER A 203 -16.70 7.03 7.27
C SER A 203 -15.32 6.54 6.85
N LEU A 204 -14.94 6.77 5.59
CA LEU A 204 -13.63 6.41 5.06
C LEU A 204 -12.53 7.25 5.70
N TYR A 205 -12.71 8.57 5.83
CA TYR A 205 -11.77 9.46 6.50
C TYR A 205 -11.52 9.01 7.94
N LYS A 206 -12.57 8.64 8.68
CA LYS A 206 -12.45 8.14 10.06
C LYS A 206 -11.54 6.91 10.16
N ILE A 207 -11.59 6.00 9.20
CA ILE A 207 -10.70 4.82 9.15
C ILE A 207 -9.22 5.23 8.98
N TYR A 208 -8.94 6.25 8.18
CA TYR A 208 -7.56 6.68 7.86
C TYR A 208 -7.12 7.97 8.58
N ARG A 209 -7.88 8.44 9.57
CA ARG A 209 -7.68 9.76 10.20
C ARG A 209 -6.25 9.95 10.72
N ASN A 210 -5.68 8.91 11.32
CA ASN A 210 -4.32 8.95 11.83
C ASN A 210 -3.29 9.07 10.71
N ASP A 211 -3.48 8.39 9.57
CA ASP A 211 -2.59 8.53 8.41
C ASP A 211 -2.61 9.98 7.87
N PHE A 212 -3.80 10.60 7.81
CA PHE A 212 -3.91 12.00 7.41
C PHE A 212 -3.13 12.93 8.35
N LYS A 213 -3.31 12.76 9.67
CA LYS A 213 -2.67 13.60 10.69
C LYS A 213 -1.16 13.38 10.79
N LEU A 214 -0.72 12.12 10.94
CA LEU A 214 0.68 11.76 11.15
C LEU A 214 1.54 12.12 9.95
N PHE A 215 1.01 11.97 8.73
CA PHE A 215 1.77 12.15 7.50
C PHE A 215 1.44 13.45 6.75
N GLN A 216 0.66 14.33 7.37
CA GLN A 216 0.31 15.66 6.86
C GLN A 216 -0.28 15.58 5.45
N TYR A 217 -1.32 14.75 5.30
CA TYR A 217 -2.15 14.72 4.09
C TYR A 217 -3.42 15.54 4.32
N SER A 218 -4.00 16.02 3.23
CA SER A 218 -5.19 16.86 3.20
C SER A 218 -6.12 16.41 2.08
N LEU A 219 -7.42 16.56 2.32
CA LEU A 219 -8.48 16.36 1.32
C LEU A 219 -8.78 17.63 0.53
N GLN A 220 -8.17 18.76 0.87
CA GLN A 220 -8.45 20.06 0.25
C GLN A 220 -8.25 20.03 -1.28
N SER A 221 -7.25 19.31 -1.77
CA SER A 221 -7.01 19.14 -3.22
C SER A 221 -8.14 18.39 -3.95
N PHE A 222 -9.03 17.70 -3.22
CA PHE A 222 -10.12 16.90 -3.77
C PHE A 222 -11.51 17.44 -3.44
N LEU A 223 -11.71 17.93 -2.21
CA LEU A 223 -13.01 18.41 -1.72
C LEU A 223 -13.09 19.94 -1.60
N GLY A 224 -11.97 20.65 -1.72
CA GLY A 224 -11.88 22.09 -1.46
C GLY A 224 -11.78 22.46 0.02
N TYR A 225 -11.93 21.50 0.93
CA TYR A 225 -11.81 21.66 2.38
C TYR A 225 -11.30 20.37 3.04
N ASP A 226 -10.85 20.47 4.28
CA ASP A 226 -10.46 19.35 5.12
C ASP A 226 -11.58 18.91 6.06
N LEU A 227 -11.57 17.64 6.42
CA LEU A 227 -12.49 17.06 7.40
C LEU A 227 -11.83 17.07 8.79
N GLU A 228 -12.54 17.55 9.81
CA GLU A 228 -12.04 17.62 11.21
C GLU A 228 -12.18 16.30 11.99
#